data_AF-A0A3M2KYR5-F1
#
_entry.id   AF-A0A3M2KYR5-F1
#
_cell.length_a   1.000
_cell.length_b   1.000
_cell.length_c   1.000
_cell.angle_alpha   90.00
_cell.angle_beta   90.00
_cell.angle_gamma   90.00
#
_symmetry.space_group_name_H-M   'P 1'
#
loop_
_entity.id
_entity.type
_entity.pdbx_description
1 polymer ?
#
loop_
_entity_poly.entity_id
_entity_poly.type
_entity_poly.pdbx_seq_one_letter_code
_entity_poly.pdbx_strand_id
1 'polypeptide(L)' 'MAQKVQVLLLDDLSGGEADETVTFALDGKTYEIDLNSENAEKLREALDPYVKAGRRAGSGRAARGRGRGAATGAAAG' A
#
# COMPACT_ATOMS: atom_id res chain seq x y z
N MET A 1 -27.45 -37.88 12.04
CA MET A 1 -26.05 -37.40 11.95
C MET A 1 -26.08 -35.88 11.97
N ALA A 2 -25.11 -35.21 12.60
CA ALA A 2 -25.06 -33.74 12.66
C ALA A 2 -23.63 -33.24 12.38
N GLN A 3 -23.49 -32.16 11.61
CA GLN A 3 -22.23 -31.54 11.21
C GLN A 3 -22.23 -30.05 11.57
N LYS A 4 -21.10 -29.53 12.06
CA LYS A 4 -20.84 -28.10 12.22
C LYS A 4 -19.71 -27.69 11.28
N VAL A 5 -19.92 -26.65 10.49
CA VAL A 5 -18.89 -26.03 9.64
C VAL A 5 -18.59 -24.65 10.21
N GLN A 6 -17.32 -24.33 10.40
CA GLN A 6 -16.85 -23.02 10.85
C GLN A 6 -15.89 -22.45 9.80
N VAL A 7 -16.08 -21.18 9.47
CA VAL A 7 -15.20 -20.41 8.58
C VAL A 7 -14.50 -19.38 9.45
N LEU A 8 -13.16 -19.36 9.40
CA LEU A 8 -12.31 -18.48 10.18
C LEU A 8 -11.35 -17.75 9.24
N LEU A 9 -11.10 -16.47 9.53
CA LEU A 9 -9.97 -15.74 8.97
C LEU A 9 -8.75 -16.07 9.84
N LEU A 10 -7.67 -16.57 9.24
CA LEU A 10 -6.49 -16.99 9.98
C LEU A 10 -5.31 -16.08 9.67
N ASP A 11 -4.50 -15.84 10.70
CA ASP A 11 -3.25 -15.10 10.58
C ASP A 11 -2.22 -15.93 9.78
N ASP A 12 -1.74 -15.36 8.68
CA ASP A 12 -0.86 -16.02 7.71
C ASP A 12 0.53 -16.35 8.28
N LEU A 13 0.94 -15.74 9.40
CA LEU A 13 2.26 -15.96 10.00
C LEU A 13 2.24 -16.95 11.17
N SER A 14 1.14 -16.98 11.92
CA SER A 14 1.04 -17.70 13.20
C SER A 14 -0.06 -18.75 13.23
N GLY A 15 -1.00 -18.75 12.28
CA GLY A 15 -2.08 -19.74 12.16
C GLY A 15 -3.22 -19.59 13.18
N GLY A 16 -3.25 -18.51 13.97
CA GLY A 16 -4.37 -18.12 14.86
C GLY A 16 -5.46 -17.34 14.13
N GLU A 17 -6.46 -16.80 14.83
CA GLU A 17 -7.44 -15.89 14.20
C GLU A 17 -6.78 -14.57 13.79
N ALA A 18 -7.12 -14.08 12.61
CA ALA A 18 -6.71 -12.76 12.13
C ALA A 18 -7.78 -11.70 12.39
N ASP A 19 -7.33 -10.48 12.61
CA ASP A 19 -8.18 -9.31 12.89
C ASP A 19 -8.35 -8.43 11.64
N GLU A 20 -7.33 -8.36 10.77
CA GLU A 20 -7.34 -7.49 9.59
C GLU A 20 -6.46 -8.01 8.44
N THR A 21 -6.81 -7.63 7.22
CA THR A 21 -5.96 -7.78 6.03
C THR A 21 -5.13 -6.51 5.83
N VAL A 22 -3.80 -6.63 5.78
CA VAL A 22 -2.90 -5.50 5.56
C VAL A 22 -2.34 -5.53 4.14
N THR A 23 -2.56 -4.46 3.38
CA THR A 23 -1.92 -4.26 2.06
C THR A 23 -0.57 -3.56 2.22
N PHE A 24 0.48 -4.10 1.62
CA PHE A 24 1.80 -3.49 1.56
C PHE A 24 2.46 -3.67 0.19
N ALA A 25 3.60 -3.01 -0.04
CA ALA A 25 4.30 -3.10 -1.32
C ALA A 25 5.82 -3.11 -1.14
N LEU A 26 6.49 -3.89 -1.99
CA LEU A 26 7.95 -3.97 -2.09
C LEU A 26 8.34 -4.16 -3.56
N ASP A 27 9.33 -3.40 -4.03
CA ASP A 27 9.82 -3.44 -5.41
C ASP A 27 8.72 -3.31 -6.48
N GLY A 28 7.71 -2.47 -6.20
CA GLY A 28 6.59 -2.21 -7.11
C GLY A 28 5.55 -3.32 -7.18
N LYS A 29 5.67 -4.37 -6.37
CA LYS A 29 4.67 -5.44 -6.24
C LYS A 29 3.83 -5.20 -4.98
N THR A 30 2.52 -5.33 -5.13
CA THR A 30 1.54 -5.23 -4.03
C THR A 30 1.24 -6.61 -3.47
N TYR A 31 1.16 -6.68 -2.15
CA TYR A 31 0.88 -7.88 -1.37
C TYR A 31 -0.24 -7.59 -0.38
N GLU A 32 -0.98 -8.63 -0.03
CA GLU A 32 -1.95 -8.64 1.05
C GLU A 32 -1.59 -9.78 2.01
N ILE A 33 -1.85 -9.58 3.29
CA ILE A 33 -1.58 -10.56 4.33
C ILE A 33 -2.63 -10.41 5.44
N ASP A 34 -3.22 -11.52 5.87
CA ASP A 34 -4.18 -11.55 6.98
C ASP A 34 -3.40 -11.71 8.29
N LEU A 35 -3.61 -10.80 9.24
CA LEU A 35 -2.84 -10.72 10.48
C LEU A 35 -3.74 -10.45 11.68
N ASN A 36 -3.34 -10.98 12.84
CA ASN A 36 -3.80 -10.49 14.13
C ASN A 36 -3.20 -9.11 14.43
N SER A 37 -3.78 -8.42 15.40
CA SER A 37 -3.43 -7.04 15.77
C SER A 37 -1.95 -6.88 16.11
N GLU A 38 -1.36 -7.85 16.82
CA GLU A 38 0.05 -7.81 17.22
C GLU A 38 0.98 -7.89 16.00
N ASN A 39 0.71 -8.82 15.06
CA ASN A 39 1.53 -8.97 13.86
C ASN A 39 1.33 -7.80 12.88
N ALA A 40 0.12 -7.26 12.79
CA ALA A 40 -0.15 -6.08 11.99
C ALA A 40 0.60 -4.84 12.53
N GLU A 41 0.69 -4.67 13.85
CA GLU A 41 1.49 -3.64 14.49
C GLU A 41 2.99 -3.83 14.19
N LYS A 42 3.53 -5.04 14.36
CA LYS A 42 4.94 -5.36 14.01
C LYS A 42 5.29 -5.00 12.57
N LEU A 43 4.41 -5.29 11.61
CA LEU A 43 4.64 -4.93 10.21
C LEU A 43 4.72 -3.41 10.03
N ARG A 44 3.82 -2.65 10.65
CA ARG A 44 3.80 -1.18 10.57
C ARG A 44 5.03 -0.58 11.23
N GLU A 45 5.44 -1.07 12.39
CA GLU A 45 6.65 -0.63 13.09
C GLU A 45 7.92 -0.92 12.29
N ALA A 46 8.01 -2.09 11.65
CA ALA A 46 9.15 -2.44 10.81
C ALA A 46 9.29 -1.51 9.59
N LEU A 47 8.17 -1.01 9.06
CA LEU A 47 8.15 -0.09 7.91
C LEU A 47 8.30 1.38 8.31
N ASP A 48 7.96 1.75 9.56
CA ASP A 48 7.97 3.12 10.07
C ASP A 48 9.25 3.93 9.77
N PRO A 49 10.48 3.44 10.01
CA PRO A 49 11.69 4.22 9.71
C PRO A 49 11.83 4.56 8.22
N TYR A 50 11.41 3.65 7.34
CA TYR A 50 11.46 3.86 5.89
C TYR A 50 10.37 4.82 5.41
N VAL A 51 9.17 4.74 6.01
CA VAL A 51 8.07 5.67 5.73
C VAL A 51 8.43 7.08 6.17
N LYS A 52 9.05 7.23 7.35
CA LYS A 52 9.50 8.53 7.89
C LYS A 52 10.62 9.17 7.05
N ALA A 53 11.58 8.39 6.57
CA ALA A 53 12.67 8.88 5.72
C ALA A 53 12.26 9.04 4.25
N GLY A 54 11.25 8.29 3.81
CA GLY A 54 10.77 8.25 2.44
C GLY A 54 9.88 9.42 2.07
N ARG A 55 9.49 9.45 0.79
CA ARG A 55 8.43 10.33 0.28
C ARG A 55 7.34 9.49 -0.34
N ARG A 56 6.10 9.96 -0.29
CA ARG A 56 5.00 9.34 -1.05
C ARG A 56 5.37 9.35 -2.53
N ALA A 57 5.50 8.16 -3.12
CA ALA A 57 5.45 8.03 -4.57
C ALA A 57 4.04 8.45 -5.00
N GLY A 58 3.93 9.49 -5.82
CA GLY A 58 2.69 10.24 -6.00
C GLY A 58 1.51 9.37 -6.46
N SER A 59 0.33 9.59 -5.86
CA SER A 59 -0.95 9.20 -6.43
C SER A 59 -1.46 10.32 -7.33
N GLY A 60 -1.16 10.31 -8.64
CA GLY A 60 -1.74 11.30 -9.54
C GLY A 60 -1.09 11.46 -10.92
N ARG A 61 -1.73 10.82 -11.91
CA ARG A 61 -1.72 11.15 -13.34
C ARG A 61 -0.46 10.78 -14.11
N ALA A 62 -0.69 9.96 -15.14
CA ALA A 62 0.17 9.78 -16.30
C ALA A 62 0.93 11.05 -16.65
N ALA A 63 2.17 10.86 -17.10
CA ALA A 63 2.96 11.80 -17.87
C ALA A 63 2.11 12.59 -18.89
N ARG A 64 1.51 13.71 -18.45
CA ARG A 64 0.86 14.72 -19.29
C ARG A 64 1.37 16.08 -18.82
N GLY A 65 2.67 16.23 -19.02
CA GLY A 65 3.42 17.47 -18.83
C GLY A 65 4.62 17.57 -19.78
N ARG A 66 4.65 16.80 -20.88
CA ARG A 66 5.40 17.18 -22.08
C ARG A 66 4.46 17.97 -23.00
N GLY A 67 3.91 19.06 -22.46
CA GLY A 67 3.29 20.09 -23.26
C GLY A 67 4.40 20.93 -23.87
N ARG A 68 4.94 20.48 -25.02
CA ARG A 68 5.49 21.37 -26.03
C ARG A 68 4.38 22.35 -26.41
N GLY A 69 4.30 23.47 -25.70
CA GLY A 69 3.46 24.61 -26.04
C GLY A 69 4.37 25.74 -26.46
N ALA A 70 4.74 25.77 -27.73
CA ALA A 70 5.24 26.98 -28.35
C ALA A 70 4.19 28.08 -28.16
N ALA A 71 4.56 29.16 -27.49
CA ALA A 71 3.84 30.41 -27.51
C ALA A 71 4.84 31.50 -27.91
N THR A 72 4.99 31.64 -29.22
CA THR A 72 5.42 32.88 -29.87
C THR A 72 4.47 34.02 -29.48
N GLY A 73 5.03 35.15 -29.08
CA GLY A 73 4.37 36.45 -28.95
C GLY A 73 5.35 37.43 -28.28
N ALA A 74 6.14 38.21 -29.01
CA ALA A 74 5.75 39.46 -29.67
C ALA A 74 5.01 40.42 -28.73
N ALA A 75 5.73 41.36 -28.10
CA ALA A 75 5.41 42.79 -28.07
C ALA A 75 6.32 43.61 -27.13
N ALA A 76 6.78 44.74 -27.67
CA ALA A 76 7.02 46.05 -27.04
C ALA A 76 8.21 46.26 -26.08
N GLY A 77 9.05 47.23 -26.47
CA GLY A 77 10.16 47.81 -25.73
C GLY A 77 11.18 48.42 -26.68
#